data_AF-A0A7K0L5D4-F1
#
_entry.id   AF-A0A7K0L5D4-F1
#
_cell.length_a   1.000
_cell.length_b   1.000
_cell.length_c   1.000
_cell.angle_alpha   90.00
_cell.angle_beta   90.00
_cell.angle_gamma   90.00
#
_symmetry.space_group_name_H-M   'P 1'
#
loop_
_entity.id
_entity.type
_entity.pdbx_description
1 polymer ?
#
loop_
_entity_poly.entity_id
_entity_poly.type
_entity_poly.pdbx_seq_one_letter_code
_entity_poly.pdbx_strand_id
1 'polypeptide(L)' 'SATIGTEVKVELGNGKVITAKALGISEVGELLLDDGSAISIGDITHLR' A
#
# COMPACT_ATOMS: atom_id res chain seq x y z
N SER A 1 13.37 -1.66 -8.15
CA SER A 1 11.92 -1.45 -8.20
C SER A 1 11.28 -2.64 -7.51
N ALA A 2 10.92 -2.56 -6.22
CA ALA A 2 10.78 -3.75 -5.36
C ALA A 2 9.53 -3.75 -4.45
N THR A 3 8.52 -2.94 -4.76
CA THR A 3 7.30 -2.81 -3.93
C THR A 3 6.15 -3.70 -4.41
N ILE A 4 6.08 -3.96 -5.72
CA ILE A 4 4.98 -4.71 -6.32
C ILE A 4 5.22 -6.20 -6.07
N GLY A 5 4.23 -6.88 -5.50
CA GLY A 5 4.30 -8.30 -5.16
C GLY A 5 4.88 -8.61 -3.79
N THR A 6 5.30 -7.60 -3.02
CA THR A 6 5.71 -7.74 -1.62
C THR A 6 4.58 -7.37 -0.68
N GLU A 7 4.60 -7.95 0.52
CA GLU A 7 3.70 -7.52 1.59
C GLU A 7 4.14 -6.15 2.10
N VAL A 8 3.20 -5.21 2.19
CA VAL A 8 3.47 -3.84 2.65
C VAL A 8 2.63 -3.54 3.88
N LYS A 9 3.19 -2.69 4.75
CA LYS A 9 2.46 -2.12 5.86
C LYS A 9 2.17 -0.65 5.58
N VAL A 10 0.89 -0.33 5.47
CA VAL A 10 0.39 1.02 5.31
C VAL A 10 -0.03 1.55 6.68
N GLU A 11 0.43 2.75 7.02
CA GLU A 11 -0.05 3.50 8.17
C GLU A 11 -0.90 4.65 7.70
N LEU A 12 -2.21 4.51 7.84
CA LEU A 12 -3.17 5.56 7.51
C LEU A 12 -3.06 6.70 8.52
N GLY A 13 -3.28 7.94 8.07
CA GLY A 13 -3.26 9.14 8.93
C GLY A 13 -4.22 9.13 10.14
N ASN A 14 -5.13 8.16 10.25
CA ASN A 14 -5.96 7.92 11.43
C ASN A 14 -5.31 6.97 12.47
N GLY A 15 -4.04 6.57 12.27
CA GLY A 15 -3.32 5.62 13.11
C GLY A 15 -3.64 4.15 12.82
N LYS A 16 -4.46 3.85 11.79
CA LYS A 16 -4.77 2.49 11.39
C LYS A 16 -3.61 1.90 10.58
N VAL A 17 -3.19 0.71 10.97
CA VAL A 17 -2.21 -0.09 10.23
C VAL A 17 -2.95 -1.09 9.35
N ILE A 18 -2.60 -1.14 8.07
CA ILE A 18 -3.06 -2.16 7.13
C ILE A 18 -1.84 -2.92 6.63
N THR A 19 -1.87 -4.24 6.73
CA THR A 19 -0.85 -5.11 6.13
C THR A 19 -1.50 -5.86 4.99
N ALA A 20 -1.00 -5.68 3.77
CA ALA A 20 -1.58 -6.27 2.56
C ALA A 20 -0.54 -6.38 1.44
N LYS A 21 -0.82 -7.19 0.42
CA LYS A 21 0.08 -7.36 -0.72
C LYS A 21 -0.16 -6.25 -1.74
N ALA A 22 0.90 -5.54 -2.10
CA ALA A 22 0.85 -4.54 -3.16
C ALA A 22 0.66 -5.21 -4.52
N LEU A 23 -0.51 -5.02 -5.14
CA LEU A 23 -0.83 -5.52 -6.47
C LEU A 23 -0.35 -4.58 -7.58
N GLY A 24 -0.40 -3.28 -7.34
CA GLY A 24 -0.24 -2.30 -8.40
C GLY A 24 -0.30 -0.86 -7.90
N ILE A 25 -0.13 0.07 -8.83
CA ILE A 25 -0.41 1.49 -8.63
C ILE A 25 -1.52 1.87 -9.62
N SER A 26 -2.57 2.56 -9.15
CA SER A 26 -3.65 3.07 -10.00
C SER A 26 -3.18 4.28 -10.84
N GLU A 27 -3.94 4.68 -11.85
CA GLU A 27 -3.59 5.85 -12.69
C GLU A 27 -3.48 7.16 -11.90
N VAL A 28 -4.16 7.25 -10.76
CA VAL A 28 -4.11 8.42 -9.88
C VAL A 28 -3.00 8.35 -8.84
N GLY A 29 -2.18 7.28 -8.86
CA GLY A 29 -1.08 7.09 -7.92
C GLY A 29 -1.51 6.53 -6.58
N GLU A 30 -2.51 5.65 -6.52
CA GLU A 30 -2.85 4.91 -5.31
C GLU A 30 -2.27 3.50 -5.37
N LEU A 31 -1.76 3.00 -4.26
CA LEU A 31 -1.38 1.61 -4.11
C LEU A 31 -2.62 0.73 -4.02
N LEU A 32 -2.73 -0.21 -4.96
CA LEU A 32 -3.76 -1.22 -5.00
C LEU A 32 -3.30 -2.41 -4.14
N LEU A 33 -4.13 -2.80 -3.19
CA LEU A 33 -3.91 -3.91 -2.28
C LEU A 33 -4.76 -5.12 -2.69
N ASP A 34 -4.33 -6.31 -2.27
CA ASP A 34 -5.00 -7.58 -2.57
C ASP A 34 -6.31 -7.80 -1.82
N ASP A 35 -6.55 -7.03 -0.77
CA ASP A 35 -7.82 -6.96 -0.05
C ASP A 35 -8.88 -6.10 -0.78
N GLY A 36 -8.54 -5.50 -1.93
CA GLY A 36 -9.39 -4.61 -2.71
C GLY A 36 -9.33 -3.14 -2.27
N SER A 37 -8.50 -2.80 -1.29
CA SER A 37 -8.28 -1.42 -0.86
C SER A 37 -7.37 -0.66 -1.83
N ALA A 38 -7.63 0.64 -1.99
CA ALA A 38 -6.74 1.59 -2.66
C ALA A 38 -6.24 2.61 -1.64
N ILE A 39 -4.92 2.82 -1.57
CA ILE A 39 -4.26 3.63 -0.54
C ILE A 39 -3.38 4.68 -1.22
N SER A 40 -3.42 5.93 -0.76
CA SER A 40 -2.54 6.98 -1.29
C SER A 40 -1.07 6.77 -0.90
N ILE A 41 -0.14 7.05 -1.82
CA ILE A 41 1.32 6.79 -1.63
C ILE A 41 1.90 7.51 -0.40
N GLY A 42 1.28 8.60 0.04
CA GLY A 42 1.71 9.37 1.22
C GLY A 42 1.70 8.59 2.53
N ASP A 43 0.95 7.50 2.62
CA ASP A 43 0.74 6.71 3.85
C ASP A 43 1.58 5.40 3.90
N ILE A 44 2.46 5.17 2.92
CA ILE A 44 3.14 3.88 2.76
C ILE A 44 4.50 3.86 3.47
N THR A 45 4.68 2.92 4.40
CA THR A 45 5.99 2.58 4.97
C THR A 45 6.44 1.20 4.47
N HIS A 46 7.52 1.16 3.70
CA HIS A 46 8.07 -0.11 3.22
C HIS A 46 8.69 -0.92 4.37
N LEU A 47 8.23 -2.15 4.55
CA LEU A 47 8.93 -3.15 5.35
C LEU A 47 9.89 -3.90 4.41
N ARG A 48 11.16 -3.95 4.79
CA ARG A 48 12.22 -4.67 4.07
C ARG A 48 12.11 -6.17 4.24
#